data_AF-A6MGY9-F1
#
_entry.id   AF-A6MGY9-F1
#
_cell.length_a   1.000
_cell.length_b   1.000
_cell.length_c   1.000
_cell.angle_alpha   90.00
_cell.angle_beta   90.00
_cell.angle_gamma   90.00
#
_symmetry.space_group_name_H-M   'P 1'
#
loop_
_entity.id
_entity.type
_entity.pdbx_description
1 polymer ?
#
loop_
_entity_poly.entity_id
_entity_poly.type
_entity_poly.pdbx_seq_one_letter_code
_entity_poly.pdbx_strand_id
1 'polypeptide(L)'
;TLRWGVIQDRPLWIIFGKSMVIRLKQELIINNDKTIDGRGANVQIAGGAQLTVQFVHNVIIHGIHIHDIKPGEGGLIRDSEKHSGIRTRSDGDGISIIGSSNIWIDHVSLARCSDGLIDVILGSTAITISNCHLTEHDDVMLLGASDTYTQDEIMQVTVAFNHFGRGLVQRMPRCRYGFVHVVNNDYTHWIMYAVGGSQHPTIISQGNRYIAPHIEAAKEVTKRDYAEPAEWSKWTWKSQGDLFCQWSPPL
;
A
#
# COMPACT_ATOMS: atom_id res chain seq x y z
N THR A 1 -20.24 1.07 -16.08
CA THR A 1 -18.89 0.45 -15.99
C THR A 1 -18.28 0.77 -14.64
N LEU A 2 -17.18 0.13 -14.25
CA LEU A 2 -16.47 0.46 -12.99
C LEU A 2 -16.12 1.96 -12.92
N ARG A 3 -15.52 2.50 -13.99
CA ARG A 3 -15.20 3.95 -14.09
C ARG A 3 -16.39 4.85 -13.85
N TRP A 4 -17.54 4.54 -14.45
CA TRP A 4 -18.74 5.35 -14.22
C TRP A 4 -19.15 5.33 -12.75
N GLY A 5 -19.11 4.17 -12.09
CA GLY A 5 -19.50 4.05 -10.68
C GLY A 5 -18.60 4.84 -9.72
N VAL A 6 -17.27 4.73 -9.89
CA VAL A 6 -16.32 5.35 -8.95
C VAL A 6 -16.26 6.87 -9.03
N ILE A 7 -16.69 7.48 -10.14
CA ILE A 7 -16.67 8.94 -10.31
C ILE A 7 -17.97 9.64 -9.89
N GLN A 8 -19.02 8.90 -9.51
CA GLN A 8 -20.30 9.53 -9.14
C GLN A 8 -20.11 10.44 -7.92
N ASP A 9 -20.82 11.56 -7.85
CA ASP A 9 -20.69 12.52 -6.74
C ASP A 9 -21.39 11.99 -5.47
N ARG A 10 -22.40 11.12 -5.65
CA ARG A 10 -23.12 10.48 -4.55
C ARG A 10 -22.37 9.27 -3.98
N PRO A 11 -22.60 8.91 -2.70
CA PRO A 11 -22.08 7.67 -2.13
C PRO A 11 -22.53 6.44 -2.91
N LEU A 12 -21.61 5.50 -3.14
CA LEU A 12 -21.92 4.26 -3.87
C LEU A 12 -21.18 3.05 -3.30
N TRP A 13 -21.94 1.97 -3.15
CA TRP A 13 -21.42 0.62 -2.96
C TRP A 13 -21.45 -0.12 -4.31
N ILE A 14 -20.28 -0.36 -4.88
CA ILE A 14 -20.11 -0.89 -6.23
C ILE A 14 -19.80 -2.38 -6.12
N ILE A 15 -20.72 -3.21 -6.62
CA ILE A 15 -20.60 -4.68 -6.70
C ILE A 15 -20.48 -5.14 -8.16
N PHE A 16 -20.12 -6.41 -8.34
CA PHE A 16 -19.92 -7.02 -9.65
C PHE A 16 -20.89 -8.19 -9.85
N GLY A 17 -21.70 -8.12 -10.90
CA GLY A 17 -22.68 -9.18 -11.19
C GLY A 17 -22.09 -10.49 -11.73
N LYS A 18 -20.79 -10.52 -12.04
CA LYS A 18 -20.04 -11.71 -12.48
C LYS A 18 -18.54 -11.49 -12.35
N SER A 19 -17.76 -12.58 -12.36
CA SER A 19 -16.30 -12.55 -12.47
C SER A 19 -15.86 -11.83 -13.75
N MET A 20 -14.79 -11.03 -13.66
CA MET A 20 -14.26 -10.28 -14.80
C MET A 20 -12.80 -9.87 -14.62
N VAL A 21 -12.10 -9.76 -15.74
CA VAL A 21 -10.77 -9.13 -15.83
C VAL A 21 -10.92 -7.78 -16.51
N ILE A 22 -10.56 -6.71 -15.81
CA ILE A 22 -10.71 -5.32 -16.23
C ILE A 22 -9.33 -4.77 -16.57
N ARG A 23 -9.11 -4.44 -17.84
CA ARG A 23 -7.92 -3.71 -18.27
C ARG A 23 -8.24 -2.22 -18.37
N LEU A 24 -7.67 -1.43 -17.46
CA LEU A 24 -7.82 0.03 -17.46
C LEU A 24 -6.94 0.67 -18.54
N LYS A 25 -7.52 1.52 -19.40
CA LYS A 25 -6.78 2.24 -20.44
C LYS A 25 -6.00 3.46 -19.92
N GLN A 26 -6.49 4.04 -18.83
CA GLN A 26 -5.99 5.23 -18.14
C GLN A 26 -6.26 5.01 -16.64
N GLU A 27 -5.60 5.78 -15.77
CA GLU A 27 -5.81 5.71 -14.31
C GLU A 27 -7.31 5.69 -13.96
N LEU A 28 -7.68 4.89 -12.97
CA LEU A 28 -9.02 4.90 -12.41
C LEU A 28 -9.04 5.83 -11.18
N ILE A 29 -9.42 7.08 -11.39
CA ILE A 29 -9.62 8.04 -10.30
C ILE A 29 -10.91 7.68 -9.55
N ILE A 30 -10.81 7.54 -8.23
CA ILE A 30 -11.92 7.18 -7.35
C ILE A 30 -12.34 8.42 -6.56
N ASN A 31 -13.62 8.78 -6.65
CA ASN A 31 -14.21 9.93 -5.94
C ASN A 31 -14.55 9.55 -4.48
N ASN A 32 -14.97 10.52 -3.69
CA ASN A 32 -15.38 10.37 -2.28
C ASN A 32 -16.49 9.32 -2.09
N ASP A 33 -16.55 8.73 -0.90
CA ASP A 33 -17.68 7.90 -0.43
C ASP A 33 -17.96 6.70 -1.37
N LYS A 34 -16.91 5.93 -1.66
CA LYS A 34 -16.99 4.77 -2.56
C LYS A 34 -16.56 3.50 -1.87
N THR A 35 -17.35 2.45 -2.07
CA THR A 35 -16.90 1.07 -1.81
C THR A 35 -16.80 0.34 -3.14
N ILE A 36 -15.64 -0.24 -3.43
CA ILE A 36 -15.47 -1.26 -4.47
C ILE A 36 -15.45 -2.61 -3.74
N ASP A 37 -16.44 -3.47 -4.01
CA ASP A 37 -16.63 -4.73 -3.32
C ASP A 37 -16.66 -5.90 -4.32
N GLY A 38 -15.58 -6.67 -4.33
CA GLY A 38 -15.43 -7.85 -5.18
C GLY A 38 -16.11 -9.11 -4.66
N ARG A 39 -16.71 -9.11 -3.46
CA ARG A 39 -17.32 -10.34 -2.90
C ARG A 39 -18.37 -10.92 -3.84
N GLY A 40 -18.35 -12.25 -3.96
CA GLY A 40 -19.25 -13.00 -4.84
C GLY A 40 -18.79 -13.10 -6.30
N ALA A 41 -17.69 -12.46 -6.68
CA ALA A 41 -17.11 -12.53 -8.02
C ALA A 41 -15.58 -12.57 -7.98
N ASN A 42 -14.94 -13.21 -8.97
CA ASN A 42 -13.49 -13.07 -9.16
C ASN A 42 -13.24 -11.82 -10.04
N VAL A 43 -12.89 -10.70 -9.41
CA VAL A 43 -12.68 -9.42 -10.07
C VAL A 43 -11.19 -9.09 -10.06
N GLN A 44 -10.64 -8.94 -11.26
CA GLN A 44 -9.22 -8.64 -11.46
C GLN A 44 -9.09 -7.32 -12.20
N ILE A 45 -8.19 -6.45 -11.74
CA ILE A 45 -7.74 -5.27 -12.46
C ILE A 45 -6.30 -5.54 -12.89
N ALA A 46 -6.08 -5.72 -14.19
CA ALA A 46 -4.80 -6.21 -14.67
C ALA A 46 -4.39 -5.75 -16.07
N GLY A 47 -3.07 -5.65 -16.28
CA GLY A 47 -2.46 -5.33 -17.59
C GLY A 47 -2.74 -3.91 -18.11
N GLY A 48 -3.23 -3.04 -17.23
CA GLY A 48 -3.64 -1.67 -17.52
C GLY A 48 -3.10 -0.69 -16.48
N ALA A 49 -3.67 0.51 -16.42
CA ALA A 49 -3.25 1.58 -15.51
C ALA A 49 -3.72 1.38 -14.05
N GLN A 50 -3.16 2.17 -13.13
CA GLN A 50 -3.37 2.10 -11.68
C GLN A 50 -4.74 2.60 -11.19
N LEU A 51 -5.02 2.32 -9.92
CA LEU A 51 -6.11 2.93 -9.15
C LEU A 51 -5.57 4.12 -8.36
N THR A 52 -6.29 5.24 -8.40
CA THR A 52 -5.84 6.49 -7.76
C THR A 52 -6.95 7.04 -6.88
N VAL A 53 -6.68 7.11 -5.57
CA VAL A 53 -7.53 7.71 -4.54
C VAL A 53 -6.86 9.03 -4.16
N GLN A 54 -7.30 10.12 -4.78
CA GLN A 54 -6.60 11.40 -4.69
C GLN A 54 -7.53 12.52 -4.22
N PHE A 55 -7.13 13.22 -3.16
CA PHE A 55 -7.86 14.35 -2.55
C PHE A 55 -9.31 14.01 -2.20
N VAL A 56 -9.52 12.79 -1.69
CA VAL A 56 -10.85 12.27 -1.33
C VAL A 56 -10.86 11.64 0.06
N HIS A 57 -12.06 11.32 0.53
CA HIS A 57 -12.26 10.61 1.77
C HIS A 57 -13.29 9.48 1.67
N ASN A 58 -13.30 8.60 2.67
CA ASN A 58 -14.27 7.51 2.84
C ASN A 58 -14.30 6.55 1.65
N VAL A 59 -13.16 5.93 1.34
CA VAL A 59 -13.07 4.93 0.27
C VAL A 59 -12.71 3.57 0.85
N ILE A 60 -13.43 2.54 0.42
CA ILE A 60 -13.14 1.14 0.71
C ILE A 60 -12.83 0.41 -0.60
N ILE A 61 -11.70 -0.27 -0.68
CA ILE A 61 -11.35 -1.16 -1.79
C ILE A 61 -11.23 -2.56 -1.21
N HIS A 62 -12.16 -3.43 -1.57
CA HIS A 62 -12.34 -4.72 -0.91
C HIS A 62 -12.48 -5.90 -1.89
N GLY A 63 -11.76 -6.99 -1.62
CA GLY A 63 -12.03 -8.30 -2.23
C GLY A 63 -11.72 -8.39 -3.72
N ILE A 64 -10.77 -7.60 -4.24
CA ILE A 64 -10.36 -7.62 -5.66
C ILE A 64 -8.88 -8.00 -5.82
N HIS A 65 -8.52 -8.44 -7.02
CA HIS A 65 -7.14 -8.76 -7.39
C HIS A 65 -6.58 -7.65 -8.28
N ILE A 66 -5.39 -7.14 -7.97
CA ILE A 66 -4.72 -6.06 -8.72
C ILE A 66 -3.33 -6.55 -9.09
N HIS A 67 -3.03 -6.70 -10.37
CA HIS A 67 -1.72 -7.21 -10.77
C HIS A 67 -1.31 -6.85 -12.18
N ASP A 68 -0.01 -6.93 -12.47
CA ASP A 68 0.55 -6.62 -13.79
C ASP A 68 0.19 -5.19 -14.26
N ILE A 69 0.07 -4.26 -13.31
CA ILE A 69 -0.24 -2.86 -13.58
C ILE A 69 0.93 -2.18 -14.30
N LYS A 70 0.58 -1.30 -15.24
CA LYS A 70 1.50 -0.59 -16.12
C LYS A 70 1.31 0.93 -16.00
N PRO A 71 2.35 1.73 -16.29
CA PRO A 71 2.22 3.17 -16.46
C PRO A 71 1.09 3.49 -17.44
N GLY A 72 0.17 4.37 -17.04
CA GLY A 72 -0.82 4.94 -17.95
C GLY A 72 -0.27 6.20 -18.61
N GLU A 73 -0.55 6.43 -19.89
CA GLU A 73 -0.05 7.61 -20.63
C GLU A 73 -0.62 8.97 -20.17
N GLY A 74 -1.53 8.97 -19.19
CA GLY A 74 -2.23 10.18 -18.74
C GLY A 74 -3.28 10.65 -19.75
N GLY A 75 -3.32 11.96 -19.99
CA GLY A 75 -4.29 12.62 -20.86
C GLY A 75 -5.50 13.16 -20.09
N LEU A 76 -6.58 13.47 -20.81
CA LEU A 76 -7.82 13.96 -20.18
C LEU A 76 -8.54 12.78 -19.51
N ILE A 77 -8.63 12.80 -18.17
CA ILE A 77 -9.26 11.76 -17.36
C ILE A 77 -10.39 12.36 -16.54
N ARG A 78 -11.54 11.70 -16.58
CA ARG A 78 -12.71 12.05 -15.78
C ARG A 78 -12.56 11.53 -14.36
N ASP A 79 -12.70 12.42 -13.38
CA ASP A 79 -12.59 12.15 -11.94
C ASP A 79 -13.90 12.39 -11.17
N SER A 80 -14.85 13.14 -11.74
CA SER A 80 -16.20 13.33 -11.20
C SER A 80 -17.30 13.34 -12.27
N GLU A 81 -18.55 13.51 -11.86
CA GLU A 81 -19.66 13.67 -12.81
C GLU A 81 -19.55 14.92 -13.67
N LYS A 82 -18.81 15.95 -13.24
CA LYS A 82 -18.79 17.25 -13.91
C LYS A 82 -17.39 17.74 -14.26
N HIS A 83 -16.36 16.99 -13.87
CA HIS A 83 -14.98 17.40 -14.05
C HIS A 83 -14.16 16.34 -14.80
N SER A 84 -13.20 16.82 -15.57
CA SER A 84 -12.13 16.02 -16.17
C SER A 84 -10.85 16.83 -16.12
N GLY A 85 -9.81 16.24 -15.54
CA GLY A 85 -8.50 16.86 -15.40
C GLY A 85 -7.51 16.31 -16.41
N ILE A 86 -6.53 17.13 -16.80
CA ILE A 86 -5.35 16.66 -17.53
C ILE A 86 -4.40 15.98 -16.54
N ARG A 87 -4.02 14.75 -16.86
CA ARG A 87 -3.13 13.91 -16.07
C ARG A 87 -1.84 13.65 -16.84
N THR A 88 -0.72 13.62 -16.14
CA THR A 88 0.56 13.16 -16.69
C THR A 88 0.58 11.63 -16.74
N ARG A 89 1.68 11.08 -17.28
CA ARG A 89 1.95 9.66 -17.17
C ARG A 89 1.96 9.24 -15.70
N SER A 90 1.34 8.09 -15.41
CA SER A 90 1.28 7.52 -14.06
C SER A 90 2.42 6.51 -13.88
N ASP A 91 2.85 6.28 -12.64
CA ASP A 91 4.03 5.44 -12.35
C ASP A 91 3.76 3.94 -12.55
N GLY A 92 2.49 3.53 -12.39
CA GLY A 92 2.06 2.15 -12.54
C GLY A 92 2.01 1.36 -11.24
N ASP A 93 1.63 2.03 -10.15
CA ASP A 93 1.34 1.43 -8.85
C ASP A 93 0.12 0.51 -8.89
N GLY A 94 -0.04 -0.38 -7.90
CA GLY A 94 -1.33 -1.05 -7.70
C GLY A 94 -2.43 -0.06 -7.28
N ILE A 95 -2.20 0.62 -6.15
CA ILE A 95 -3.11 1.62 -5.57
C ILE A 95 -2.28 2.80 -5.06
N SER A 96 -2.60 4.01 -5.49
CA SER A 96 -2.00 5.24 -4.96
C SER A 96 -3.03 6.06 -4.20
N ILE A 97 -2.74 6.37 -2.94
CA ILE A 97 -3.53 7.16 -2.01
C ILE A 97 -2.79 8.49 -1.78
N ILE A 98 -3.37 9.58 -2.25
CA ILE A 98 -2.69 10.88 -2.36
C ILE A 98 -3.55 11.94 -1.68
N GLY A 99 -3.04 12.60 -0.64
CA GLY A 99 -3.75 13.64 0.12
C GLY A 99 -5.18 13.26 0.52
N SER A 100 -5.38 12.00 0.92
CA SER A 100 -6.71 11.41 1.16
C SER A 100 -6.84 10.92 2.60
N SER A 101 -8.08 10.75 3.07
CA SER A 101 -8.33 10.33 4.45
C SER A 101 -9.45 9.31 4.62
N ASN A 102 -9.42 8.53 5.70
CA ASN A 102 -10.46 7.52 5.99
C ASN A 102 -10.58 6.50 4.85
N ILE A 103 -9.46 5.85 4.53
CA ILE A 103 -9.37 4.86 3.45
C ILE A 103 -9.12 3.48 4.03
N TRP A 104 -9.83 2.47 3.52
CA TRP A 104 -9.66 1.09 3.93
C TRP A 104 -9.40 0.20 2.72
N ILE A 105 -8.20 -0.38 2.67
CA ILE A 105 -7.83 -1.40 1.69
C ILE A 105 -7.91 -2.76 2.41
N ASP A 106 -8.80 -3.63 1.96
CA ASP A 106 -9.11 -4.85 2.70
C ASP A 106 -9.27 -6.08 1.80
N HIS A 107 -8.71 -7.23 2.18
CA HIS A 107 -8.86 -8.47 1.39
C HIS A 107 -8.49 -8.32 -0.10
N VAL A 108 -7.53 -7.45 -0.42
CA VAL A 108 -7.02 -7.30 -1.79
C VAL A 108 -5.82 -8.21 -2.00
N SER A 109 -5.70 -8.79 -3.19
CA SER A 109 -4.48 -9.47 -3.63
C SER A 109 -3.70 -8.57 -4.59
N LEU A 110 -2.43 -8.27 -4.29
CA LEU A 110 -1.56 -7.42 -5.11
C LEU A 110 -0.27 -8.13 -5.55
N ALA A 111 0.12 -7.95 -6.82
CA ALA A 111 1.38 -8.49 -7.34
C ALA A 111 1.88 -7.79 -8.62
N ARG A 112 3.19 -7.81 -8.87
CA ARG A 112 3.81 -7.46 -10.17
C ARG A 112 3.35 -6.13 -10.78
N CYS A 113 3.24 -5.08 -9.97
CA CYS A 113 3.00 -3.73 -10.51
C CYS A 113 4.29 -3.18 -11.13
N SER A 114 4.23 -2.04 -11.82
CA SER A 114 5.44 -1.48 -12.44
C SER A 114 6.30 -0.68 -11.48
N ASP A 115 5.66 0.01 -10.53
CA ASP A 115 6.33 0.76 -9.46
C ASP A 115 5.97 0.19 -8.08
N GLY A 116 5.13 0.83 -7.25
CA GLY A 116 4.69 0.31 -5.95
C GLY A 116 3.49 -0.67 -6.01
N LEU A 117 3.23 -1.47 -4.95
CA LEU A 117 1.90 -2.09 -4.80
C LEU A 117 0.90 -1.12 -4.17
N ILE A 118 1.27 -0.50 -3.05
CA ILE A 118 0.44 0.49 -2.36
C ILE A 118 1.29 1.69 -1.92
N ASP A 119 0.92 2.86 -2.41
CA ASP A 119 1.55 4.12 -2.05
C ASP A 119 0.58 5.03 -1.28
N VAL A 120 1.00 5.51 -0.11
CA VAL A 120 0.25 6.44 0.73
C VAL A 120 1.10 7.68 0.95
N ILE A 121 0.71 8.80 0.35
CA ILE A 121 1.56 9.98 0.25
C ILE A 121 0.78 11.29 0.40
N LEU A 122 1.52 12.40 0.46
CA LEU A 122 1.03 13.76 0.33
C LEU A 122 0.00 14.15 1.41
N GLY A 123 0.29 13.84 2.67
CA GLY A 123 -0.55 14.19 3.82
C GLY A 123 -1.75 13.26 3.99
N SER A 124 -1.72 12.07 3.38
CA SER A 124 -2.78 11.08 3.60
C SER A 124 -2.76 10.55 5.04
N THR A 125 -3.94 10.34 5.64
CA THR A 125 -4.04 9.91 7.05
C THR A 125 -5.31 9.12 7.33
N ALA A 126 -5.39 8.46 8.49
CA ALA A 126 -6.49 7.57 8.86
C ALA A 126 -6.70 6.47 7.81
N ILE A 127 -5.63 5.70 7.55
CA ILE A 127 -5.61 4.62 6.55
C ILE A 127 -5.50 3.28 7.26
N THR A 128 -6.29 2.29 6.84
CA THR A 128 -6.12 0.89 7.24
C THR A 128 -5.87 0.03 6.02
N ILE A 129 -4.82 -0.79 6.07
CA ILE A 129 -4.49 -1.80 5.06
C ILE A 129 -4.52 -3.14 5.76
N SER A 130 -5.54 -3.95 5.48
CA SER A 130 -5.77 -5.20 6.22
C SER A 130 -6.14 -6.41 5.40
N ASN A 131 -5.82 -7.59 5.93
CA ASN A 131 -6.20 -8.89 5.32
C ASN A 131 -5.76 -9.05 3.86
N CYS A 132 -4.79 -8.27 3.40
CA CYS A 132 -4.32 -8.30 2.03
C CYS A 132 -3.29 -9.41 1.83
N HIS A 133 -3.19 -9.88 0.60
CA HIS A 133 -2.17 -10.84 0.18
C HIS A 133 -1.24 -10.19 -0.85
N LEU A 134 0.01 -9.94 -0.46
CA LEU A 134 0.98 -9.23 -1.30
C LEU A 134 2.10 -10.19 -1.69
N THR A 135 2.44 -10.25 -2.99
CA THR A 135 3.42 -11.21 -3.52
C THR A 135 4.15 -10.67 -4.75
N GLU A 136 5.30 -11.27 -5.08
CA GLU A 136 5.99 -11.12 -6.36
C GLU A 136 6.23 -9.65 -6.76
N HIS A 137 6.90 -8.89 -5.90
CA HIS A 137 7.10 -7.45 -6.09
C HIS A 137 8.29 -6.91 -5.28
N ASP A 138 8.98 -5.89 -5.82
CA ASP A 138 10.14 -5.29 -5.13
C ASP A 138 9.70 -4.28 -4.07
N ASP A 139 9.16 -3.16 -4.54
CA ASP A 139 8.74 -2.02 -3.72
C ASP A 139 7.27 -2.17 -3.28
N VAL A 140 7.05 -2.83 -2.14
CA VAL A 140 5.70 -3.27 -1.74
C VAL A 140 4.80 -2.12 -1.29
N MET A 141 5.17 -1.41 -0.24
CA MET A 141 4.30 -0.41 0.39
C MET A 141 5.11 0.79 0.86
N LEU A 142 4.85 1.96 0.26
CA LEU A 142 5.50 3.22 0.60
C LEU A 142 4.53 4.12 1.37
N LEU A 143 4.92 4.53 2.58
CA LEU A 143 4.16 5.42 3.45
C LEU A 143 4.98 6.71 3.63
N GLY A 144 4.69 7.71 2.79
CA GLY A 144 5.44 8.96 2.68
C GLY A 144 6.56 8.89 1.64
N ALA A 145 6.46 9.70 0.57
CA ALA A 145 7.34 9.59 -0.60
C ALA A 145 8.60 10.47 -0.55
N SER A 146 8.54 11.62 0.13
CA SER A 146 9.61 12.63 0.08
C SER A 146 10.26 12.84 1.44
N ASP A 147 11.59 13.02 1.44
CA ASP A 147 12.35 13.37 2.65
C ASP A 147 12.25 14.87 3.03
N THR A 148 11.43 15.65 2.32
CA THR A 148 11.22 17.08 2.59
C THR A 148 9.75 17.44 2.79
N TYR A 149 8.83 16.47 2.68
CA TYR A 149 7.40 16.72 2.80
C TYR A 149 6.92 16.47 4.23
N THR A 150 7.27 17.39 5.13
CA THR A 150 6.97 17.27 6.58
C THR A 150 5.49 17.25 6.92
N GLN A 151 4.60 17.60 5.98
CA GLN A 151 3.15 17.45 6.17
C GLN A 151 2.72 15.98 6.35
N ASP A 152 3.56 15.00 5.97
CA ASP A 152 3.32 13.58 6.27
C ASP A 152 3.45 13.23 7.77
N GLU A 153 3.87 14.15 8.65
CA GLU A 153 3.83 13.94 10.11
C GLU A 153 2.42 13.64 10.65
N ILE A 154 1.37 14.10 9.95
CA ILE A 154 -0.02 13.82 10.33
C ILE A 154 -0.45 12.39 9.95
N MET A 155 0.34 11.68 9.15
CA MET A 155 -0.02 10.37 8.61
C MET A 155 -0.18 9.36 9.76
N GLN A 156 -1.31 8.65 9.73
CA GLN A 156 -1.60 7.54 10.62
C GLN A 156 -2.08 6.36 9.79
N VAL A 157 -1.30 5.27 9.79
CA VAL A 157 -1.59 4.05 9.02
C VAL A 157 -1.57 2.84 9.92
N THR A 158 -2.61 2.00 9.80
CA THR A 158 -2.62 0.66 10.39
C THR A 158 -2.40 -0.38 9.30
N VAL A 159 -1.36 -1.19 9.44
CA VAL A 159 -1.04 -2.33 8.58
C VAL A 159 -1.30 -3.59 9.39
N ALA A 160 -2.40 -4.30 9.11
CA ALA A 160 -2.87 -5.37 9.99
C ALA A 160 -3.29 -6.65 9.27
N PHE A 161 -2.94 -7.82 9.81
CA PHE A 161 -3.45 -9.11 9.32
C PHE A 161 -3.10 -9.43 7.85
N ASN A 162 -2.12 -8.74 7.27
CA ASN A 162 -1.70 -8.99 5.91
C ASN A 162 -0.78 -10.20 5.84
N HIS A 163 -0.82 -10.92 4.73
CA HIS A 163 0.19 -11.91 4.39
C HIS A 163 1.15 -11.32 3.36
N PHE A 164 2.39 -11.07 3.80
CA PHE A 164 3.52 -10.68 2.97
C PHE A 164 4.21 -11.96 2.48
N GLY A 165 3.79 -12.38 1.30
CA GLY A 165 4.06 -13.69 0.74
C GLY A 165 5.32 -13.76 -0.13
N ARG A 166 5.40 -14.82 -0.94
CA ARG A 166 6.58 -15.14 -1.75
C ARG A 166 6.97 -14.03 -2.73
N GLY A 167 8.27 -13.95 -3.02
CA GLY A 167 8.80 -13.09 -4.07
C GLY A 167 8.77 -11.59 -3.75
N LEU A 168 8.61 -11.23 -2.48
CA LEU A 168 8.75 -9.86 -2.02
C LEU A 168 10.22 -9.52 -1.72
N VAL A 169 10.62 -8.28 -2.02
CA VAL A 169 12.00 -7.82 -1.74
C VAL A 169 12.06 -6.95 -0.49
N GLN A 170 11.22 -5.92 -0.39
CA GLN A 170 11.31 -4.87 0.65
C GLN A 170 10.03 -4.05 0.84
N ARG A 171 10.09 -3.05 1.74
CA ARG A 171 9.06 -2.02 1.99
C ARG A 171 7.72 -2.58 2.48
N MET A 172 7.71 -3.32 3.58
CA MET A 172 6.52 -3.95 4.14
C MET A 172 6.19 -3.51 5.58
N PRO A 173 6.01 -2.21 5.89
CA PRO A 173 6.11 -1.04 5.00
C PRO A 173 7.48 -0.35 5.03
N ARG A 174 7.70 0.62 4.13
CA ARG A 174 8.73 1.66 4.25
C ARG A 174 8.09 3.01 4.56
N CYS A 175 8.47 3.61 5.69
CA CYS A 175 7.77 4.76 6.27
C CYS A 175 8.62 6.03 6.34
N ARG A 176 7.96 7.19 6.31
CA ARG A 176 8.53 8.50 6.65
C ARG A 176 7.59 9.29 7.56
N TYR A 177 8.16 10.07 8.48
CA TYR A 177 7.49 11.00 9.40
C TYR A 177 6.42 10.41 10.33
N GLY A 178 5.25 10.06 9.80
CA GLY A 178 4.05 9.78 10.57
C GLY A 178 4.10 8.52 11.45
N PHE A 179 2.93 8.14 11.93
CA PHE A 179 2.71 6.99 12.79
C PHE A 179 2.22 5.78 12.01
N VAL A 180 2.87 4.63 12.21
CA VAL A 180 2.48 3.37 11.60
C VAL A 180 2.41 2.26 12.64
N HIS A 181 1.23 1.65 12.76
CA HIS A 181 1.03 0.45 13.56
C HIS A 181 1.02 -0.77 12.66
N VAL A 182 2.04 -1.61 12.80
CA VAL A 182 2.23 -2.86 12.07
C VAL A 182 1.83 -3.99 13.01
N VAL A 183 0.65 -4.59 12.83
CA VAL A 183 0.07 -5.50 13.82
C VAL A 183 -0.42 -6.83 13.24
N ASN A 184 0.00 -7.95 13.85
CA ASN A 184 -0.46 -9.30 13.51
C ASN A 184 -0.38 -9.65 12.01
N ASN A 185 0.64 -9.16 11.29
CA ASN A 185 0.91 -9.57 9.91
C ASN A 185 1.80 -10.82 9.90
N ASP A 186 1.69 -11.63 8.84
CA ASP A 186 2.54 -12.79 8.60
C ASP A 186 3.51 -12.50 7.45
N TYR A 187 4.79 -12.44 7.78
CA TYR A 187 5.88 -12.19 6.86
C TYR A 187 6.61 -13.49 6.59
N THR A 188 6.38 -14.05 5.41
CA THR A 188 7.00 -15.31 5.04
C THR A 188 8.22 -15.13 4.16
N HIS A 189 8.35 -13.99 3.46
CA HIS A 189 9.47 -13.70 2.58
C HIS A 189 9.83 -12.22 2.53
N TRP A 190 11.12 -11.95 2.47
CA TRP A 190 11.73 -10.71 1.97
C TRP A 190 13.13 -11.06 1.47
N ILE A 191 13.73 -10.17 0.68
CA ILE A 191 15.10 -10.36 0.17
C ILE A 191 16.07 -9.35 0.79
N MET A 192 15.60 -8.14 1.11
CA MET A 192 16.46 -7.10 1.70
C MET A 192 16.11 -6.79 3.16
N TYR A 193 14.87 -6.38 3.42
CA TYR A 193 14.34 -6.12 4.77
C TYR A 193 12.81 -6.18 4.73
N ALA A 194 12.15 -6.32 5.88
CA ALA A 194 10.70 -6.25 5.94
C ALA A 194 10.20 -4.83 6.23
N VAL A 195 10.54 -4.29 7.40
CA VAL A 195 10.02 -2.98 7.87
C VAL A 195 11.13 -1.94 7.82
N GLY A 196 10.90 -0.79 7.20
CA GLY A 196 11.94 0.22 7.05
C GLY A 196 11.43 1.65 7.10
N GLY A 197 12.35 2.60 7.02
CA GLY A 197 12.01 4.01 6.97
C GLY A 197 13.18 4.97 7.03
N SER A 198 12.88 6.23 6.73
CA SER A 198 13.76 7.40 6.85
C SER A 198 12.96 8.57 7.41
N GLN A 199 13.60 9.66 7.86
CA GLN A 199 12.90 10.82 8.43
C GLN A 199 12.00 10.48 9.63
N HIS A 200 12.58 9.81 10.63
CA HIS A 200 12.01 9.66 11.98
C HIS A 200 10.53 9.19 12.08
N PRO A 201 10.08 8.17 11.32
CA PRO A 201 8.74 7.64 11.48
C PRO A 201 8.60 6.97 12.84
N THR A 202 7.39 7.02 13.42
CA THR A 202 7.04 6.20 14.57
C THR A 202 6.48 4.87 14.09
N ILE A 203 7.16 3.78 14.39
CA ILE A 203 6.76 2.43 13.97
C ILE A 203 6.56 1.55 15.20
N ILE A 204 5.33 1.06 15.37
CA ILE A 204 4.99 0.09 16.41
C ILE A 204 4.71 -1.24 15.73
N SER A 205 5.62 -2.20 15.89
CA SER A 205 5.46 -3.59 15.45
C SER A 205 4.92 -4.41 16.63
N GLN A 206 3.74 -5.02 16.46
CA GLN A 206 3.08 -5.77 17.52
C GLN A 206 2.48 -7.10 17.03
N GLY A 207 2.90 -8.22 17.62
CA GLY A 207 2.32 -9.54 17.35
C GLY A 207 2.52 -10.08 15.92
N ASN A 208 3.44 -9.50 15.15
CA ASN A 208 3.75 -9.98 13.80
C ASN A 208 4.58 -11.26 13.85
N ARG A 209 4.47 -12.07 12.81
CA ARG A 209 5.32 -13.24 12.62
C ARG A 209 6.27 -13.00 11.46
N TYR A 210 7.57 -13.18 11.71
CA TYR A 210 8.64 -12.97 10.74
C TYR A 210 9.40 -14.28 10.51
N ILE A 211 9.38 -14.82 9.29
CA ILE A 211 10.22 -15.94 8.88
C ILE A 211 11.40 -15.37 8.09
N ALA A 212 12.58 -15.31 8.72
CA ALA A 212 13.74 -14.73 8.08
C ALA A 212 14.23 -15.56 6.88
N PRO A 213 14.67 -14.94 5.78
CA PRO A 213 15.20 -15.66 4.63
C PRO A 213 16.49 -16.42 5.02
N HIS A 214 16.87 -17.41 4.21
CA HIS A 214 18.17 -18.09 4.31
C HIS A 214 19.31 -17.25 3.69
N ILE A 215 19.30 -15.94 3.97
CA ILE A 215 20.27 -14.96 3.49
C ILE A 215 20.79 -14.23 4.73
N GLU A 216 22.07 -14.40 5.05
CA GLU A 216 22.66 -13.89 6.30
C GLU A 216 22.51 -12.37 6.42
N ALA A 217 22.77 -11.65 5.32
CA ALA A 217 22.66 -10.20 5.26
C ALA A 217 21.22 -9.65 5.38
N ALA A 218 20.19 -10.51 5.35
CA ALA A 218 18.79 -10.12 5.39
C ALA A 218 18.04 -10.70 6.61
N LYS A 219 18.77 -11.14 7.65
CA LYS A 219 18.17 -11.61 8.92
C LYS A 219 17.53 -10.48 9.73
N GLU A 220 18.06 -9.27 9.62
CA GLU A 220 17.47 -8.10 10.27
C GLU A 220 16.15 -7.73 9.57
N VAL A 221 15.05 -7.76 10.32
CA VAL A 221 13.72 -7.36 9.85
C VAL A 221 13.68 -5.88 9.48
N THR A 222 14.44 -5.07 10.21
CA THR A 222 14.37 -3.61 10.17
C THR A 222 15.47 -2.98 9.33
N LYS A 223 15.17 -1.87 8.64
CA LYS A 223 16.18 -1.04 7.97
C LYS A 223 15.92 0.46 8.14
N ARG A 224 16.90 1.19 8.68
CA ARG A 224 16.87 2.66 8.79
C ARG A 224 17.69 3.23 7.64
N ASP A 225 17.01 3.83 6.67
CA ASP A 225 17.67 4.42 5.51
C ASP A 225 18.11 5.86 5.81
N TYR A 226 19.27 6.25 5.27
CA TYR A 226 19.79 7.62 5.22
C TYR A 226 19.96 8.34 6.58
N ALA A 227 20.10 7.59 7.67
CA ALA A 227 20.36 8.12 9.00
C ALA A 227 21.48 7.33 9.68
N GLU A 228 22.40 8.04 10.33
CA GLU A 228 23.45 7.43 11.14
C GLU A 228 22.90 6.92 12.48
N PRO A 229 23.55 5.95 13.16
CA PRO A 229 23.11 5.44 14.46
C PRO A 229 22.78 6.51 15.51
N ALA A 230 23.57 7.59 15.58
CA ALA A 230 23.35 8.68 16.52
C ALA A 230 22.06 9.49 16.25
N GLU A 231 21.53 9.39 15.04
CA GLU A 231 20.26 10.00 14.64
C GLU A 231 19.11 9.03 14.86
N TRP A 232 19.14 7.86 14.21
CA TRP A 232 18.00 6.96 14.24
C TRP A 232 17.77 6.28 15.59
N SER A 233 18.78 6.26 16.48
CA SER A 233 18.59 5.80 17.86
C SER A 233 17.57 6.63 18.65
N LYS A 234 17.21 7.82 18.16
CA LYS A 234 16.19 8.71 18.75
C LYS A 234 14.79 8.40 18.22
N TRP A 235 14.65 7.60 17.16
CA TRP A 235 13.37 7.30 16.54
C TRP A 235 12.58 6.29 17.38
N THR A 236 11.25 6.40 17.35
CA THR A 236 10.38 5.50 18.10
C THR A 236 10.03 4.27 17.27
N TRP A 237 10.91 3.27 17.30
CA TRP A 237 10.66 1.96 16.70
C TRP A 237 10.57 0.92 17.81
N LYS A 238 9.40 0.29 17.96
CA LYS A 238 9.13 -0.69 19.02
C LYS A 238 8.67 -2.01 18.41
N SER A 239 9.12 -3.10 19.01
CA SER A 239 8.65 -4.46 18.74
C SER A 239 8.07 -5.03 20.03
N GLN A 240 6.86 -5.59 19.97
CA GLN A 240 6.16 -6.14 21.12
C GLN A 240 5.43 -7.43 20.74
N GLY A 241 5.81 -8.55 21.36
CA GLY A 241 5.16 -9.84 21.13
C GLY A 241 5.32 -10.40 19.70
N ASP A 242 6.25 -9.85 18.91
CA ASP A 242 6.58 -10.37 17.60
C ASP A 242 7.26 -11.75 17.71
N LEU A 243 6.93 -12.65 16.79
CA LEU A 243 7.52 -13.97 16.66
C LEU A 243 8.56 -13.99 15.54
N PHE A 244 9.82 -14.24 15.89
CA PHE A 244 10.91 -14.39 14.92
C PHE A 244 11.23 -15.87 14.72
N CYS A 245 10.90 -16.39 13.53
CA CYS A 245 11.18 -17.75 13.11
C CYS A 245 12.47 -17.81 12.28
N GLN A 246 13.20 -18.92 12.41
CA GLN A 246 14.51 -19.14 11.76
C GLN A 246 15.61 -18.15 12.18
N TRP A 247 15.51 -17.63 13.40
CA TRP A 247 16.63 -17.05 14.11
C TRP A 247 17.56 -18.16 14.62
N SER A 248 18.85 -18.03 14.36
CA SER A 248 19.90 -18.66 15.17
C SER A 248 20.81 -17.54 15.66
N PRO A 249 20.92 -17.33 16.98
CA PRO A 249 22.17 -16.81 17.51
C PRO A 249 22.58 -17.50 18.83
N PRO A 250 23.85 -17.42 19.28
CA PRO A 250 25.10 -17.13 18.57
C PRO A 250 26.11 -18.30 18.72
N LEU A 251 27.24 -18.24 18.00
CA LEU A 251 28.53 -18.67 18.55
C LEU A 251 29.44 -17.44 18.63
#